data_AF-A0A9E5MV30-F1
#
_entry.id   AF-A0A9E5MV30-F1
#
_cell.length_a   1.000
_cell.length_b   1.000
_cell.length_c   1.000
_cell.angle_alpha   90.00
_cell.angle_beta   90.00
_cell.angle_gamma   90.00
#
_symmetry.space_group_name_H-M   'P 1'
#
loop_
_entity.id
_entity.type
_entity.pdbx_description
1 polymer ?
#
loop_
_entity_poly.entity_id
_entity_poly.type
_entity_poly.pdbx_seq_one_letter_code
_entity_poly.pdbx_strand_id
1 'polypeptide(L)'
;PELLSRLRNAGVSYQALEIDRLTDLPEVIDLIALTRALAHRGDREAWLSLLRSPWLGLEWKDICALLMDGRGATVMELLHDEQRLQTMSQRARDSLSTFRETLATHLEQDRNGSLRDRVERLWLALGGPVIAGSSQGVENAYRFLDVIDRLEVGGTLEDV
;
A
#
# COMPACT_ATOMS: atom_id res chain seq x y z
N PRO A 1 -10.60 7.00 21.91
CA PRO A 1 -10.08 7.94 20.87
C PRO A 1 -9.78 9.37 21.38
N GLU A 2 -10.74 10.08 21.97
CA GLU A 2 -10.56 11.52 22.30
C GLU A 2 -9.55 11.77 23.44
N LEU A 3 -9.52 10.90 24.45
CA LEU A 3 -8.58 11.00 25.58
C LEU A 3 -7.12 10.81 25.14
N LEU A 4 -6.85 9.85 24.25
CA LEU A 4 -5.50 9.58 23.74
C LEU A 4 -4.96 10.74 22.91
N SER A 5 -5.80 11.32 22.04
CA SER A 5 -5.45 12.52 21.29
C SER A 5 -5.12 13.71 22.19
N ARG A 6 -5.86 13.89 23.30
CA ARG A 6 -5.59 14.96 24.27
C ARG A 6 -4.31 14.71 25.08
N LEU A 7 -4.05 13.47 25.49
CA LEU A 7 -2.81 13.11 26.18
C LEU A 7 -1.58 13.30 25.28
N ARG A 8 -1.69 12.93 24.00
CA ARG A 8 -0.65 13.17 22.99
C ARG A 8 -0.39 14.66 22.77
N ASN A 9 -1.44 15.46 22.61
CA ASN A 9 -1.31 16.92 22.45
C ASN A 9 -0.74 17.62 23.70
N ALA A 10 -0.89 17.01 24.88
CA ALA A 10 -0.33 17.50 26.14
C ALA A 10 1.11 17.00 26.40
N GLY A 11 1.71 16.23 25.49
CA GLY A 11 3.05 15.68 25.67
C GLY A 11 3.17 14.65 26.80
N VAL A 12 2.05 14.11 27.27
CA VAL A 12 2.03 13.15 28.37
C VAL A 12 2.33 11.78 27.78
N SER A 13 3.45 11.19 28.19
CA SER A 13 3.76 9.79 27.89
C SER A 13 2.70 8.91 28.55
N TYR A 14 1.92 8.18 27.77
CA TYR A 14 0.91 7.26 28.26
C TYR A 14 1.15 5.87 27.66
N GLN A 15 0.80 4.83 28.41
CA GLN A 15 0.88 3.44 27.98
C GLN A 15 -0.55 2.88 28.05
N ALA A 16 -1.25 2.87 26.91
CA ALA A 16 -2.62 2.37 26.83
C ALA A 16 -2.60 0.84 26.74
N LEU A 17 -3.33 0.19 27.66
CA LEU A 17 -3.48 -1.27 27.76
C LEU A 17 -4.58 -1.84 26.84
N GLU A 18 -5.23 -0.99 26.05
CA GLU A 18 -5.89 -1.35 24.79
C GLU A 18 -5.08 -0.70 23.67
N ILE A 19 -4.11 -1.45 23.15
CA ILE A 19 -3.26 -1.02 22.05
C ILE A 19 -4.15 -1.02 20.81
N ASP A 20 -4.40 0.14 20.20
CA ASP A 20 -4.96 0.20 18.83
C ASP A 20 -4.18 -0.84 18.02
N ARG A 21 -4.85 -1.85 17.46
CA ARG A 21 -4.14 -2.91 16.76
C ARG A 21 -3.35 -2.24 15.64
N LEU A 22 -2.14 -2.71 15.38
CA LEU A 22 -1.30 -2.14 14.33
C LEU A 22 -2.08 -2.05 13.00
N THR A 23 -2.98 -3.01 12.75
CA THR A 23 -3.89 -3.09 11.60
C THR A 23 -4.96 -2.00 11.53
N ASP A 24 -5.28 -1.35 12.63
CA ASP A 24 -6.33 -0.31 12.70
C ASP A 24 -5.75 1.09 12.43
N LEU A 25 -4.42 1.21 12.36
CA LEU A 25 -3.73 2.47 12.12
C LEU A 25 -3.79 2.85 10.63
N PRO A 26 -4.16 4.10 10.29
CA PRO A 26 -4.27 4.54 8.91
C PRO A 26 -3.00 4.32 8.09
N GLU A 27 -1.83 4.64 8.65
CA GLU A 27 -0.54 4.45 8.00
C GLU A 27 -0.18 2.99 7.72
N VAL A 28 -0.79 2.06 8.47
CA VAL A 28 -0.55 0.60 8.32
C VAL A 28 -1.56 -0.03 7.37
N ILE A 29 -2.81 0.46 7.30
CA ILE A 29 -3.84 -0.10 6.41
C ILE A 29 -3.38 -0.11 4.95
N ASP A 30 -2.84 1.00 4.46
CA ASP A 30 -2.34 1.08 3.08
C ASP A 30 -1.08 0.21 2.89
N LEU A 31 -0.25 0.06 3.92
CA LEU A 31 0.90 -0.84 3.91
C LEU A 31 0.49 -2.31 3.86
N ILE A 32 -0.60 -2.70 4.50
CA ILE A 32 -1.18 -4.05 4.40
C ILE A 32 -1.64 -4.31 2.96
N ALA A 33 -2.35 -3.35 2.35
CA ALA A 33 -2.78 -3.46 0.96
C ALA A 33 -1.58 -3.60 0.00
N LEU A 34 -0.53 -2.81 0.20
CA LEU A 34 0.72 -2.91 -0.54
C LEU A 34 1.36 -4.29 -0.38
N THR A 35 1.46 -4.78 0.85
CA THR A 35 2.06 -6.08 1.18
C THR A 35 1.32 -7.23 0.50
N ARG A 36 -0.01 -7.27 0.62
CA ARG A 36 -0.86 -8.29 -0.01
C ARG A 36 -0.75 -8.24 -1.54
N ALA A 37 -0.78 -7.05 -2.13
CA ALA A 37 -0.65 -6.89 -3.59
C ALA A 37 0.70 -7.39 -4.12
N LEU A 38 1.79 -7.19 -3.36
CA LEU A 38 3.12 -7.67 -3.72
C LEU A 38 3.35 -9.16 -3.48
N ALA A 39 2.71 -9.73 -2.46
CA ALA A 39 2.75 -11.15 -2.14
C ALA A 39 1.93 -11.97 -3.15
N HIS A 40 0.72 -11.52 -3.47
CA HIS A 40 -0.20 -12.23 -4.36
C HIS A 40 -0.72 -11.33 -5.50
N ARG A 41 -0.18 -11.55 -6.70
CA ARG A 41 -0.56 -10.79 -7.91
C ARG A 41 -2.06 -10.89 -8.27
N GLY A 42 -2.70 -11.99 -7.87
CA GLY A 42 -4.13 -12.25 -8.09
C GLY A 42 -5.06 -11.60 -7.05
N ASP A 43 -4.54 -11.04 -5.96
CA ASP A 43 -5.33 -10.41 -4.89
C ASP A 43 -5.93 -9.08 -5.37
N ARG A 44 -7.06 -9.18 -6.07
CA ARG A 44 -7.76 -8.04 -6.65
C ARG A 44 -8.19 -7.03 -5.58
N GLU A 45 -8.56 -7.49 -4.39
CA GLU A 45 -8.98 -6.61 -3.31
C GLU A 45 -7.81 -5.74 -2.82
N ALA A 46 -6.65 -6.36 -2.59
CA ALA A 46 -5.44 -5.63 -2.19
C ALA A 46 -5.02 -4.59 -3.23
N TRP A 47 -5.05 -4.96 -4.52
CA TRP A 47 -4.76 -4.03 -5.60
C TRP A 47 -5.75 -2.85 -5.65
N LEU A 48 -7.05 -3.11 -5.42
CA LEU A 48 -8.05 -2.04 -5.42
C LEU A 48 -7.91 -1.11 -4.21
N SER A 49 -7.61 -1.67 -3.04
CA SER A 49 -7.29 -0.89 -1.86
C SER A 49 -6.05 -0.02 -2.09
N LEU A 50 -5.00 -0.57 -2.73
CA LEU A 50 -3.81 0.18 -3.08
C LEU A 50 -4.10 1.31 -4.09
N LEU A 51 -4.89 1.07 -5.14
CA LEU A 51 -5.30 2.11 -6.09
C LEU A 51 -6.12 3.23 -5.44
N ARG A 52 -6.85 2.92 -4.37
CA ARG A 52 -7.63 3.88 -3.56
C ARG A 52 -6.79 4.62 -2.51
N SER A 53 -5.61 4.09 -2.18
CA SER A 53 -4.74 4.61 -1.13
C SER A 53 -4.35 6.07 -1.37
N PRO A 54 -3.88 6.79 -0.35
CA PRO A 54 -3.40 8.16 -0.48
C PRO A 54 -2.24 8.34 -1.48
N TRP A 55 -1.50 7.28 -1.81
CA TRP A 55 -0.41 7.33 -2.81
C TRP A 55 -0.92 7.51 -4.24
N LEU A 56 -2.03 6.84 -4.56
CA LEU A 56 -2.57 6.75 -5.92
C LEU A 56 -3.85 7.57 -6.09
N GLY A 57 -4.72 7.54 -5.08
CA GLY A 57 -5.89 8.41 -4.99
C GLY A 57 -6.86 8.29 -6.15
N LEU A 58 -6.97 7.11 -6.80
CA LEU A 58 -7.90 6.94 -7.92
C LEU A 58 -9.35 7.10 -7.44
N GLU A 59 -10.16 7.78 -8.25
CA GLU A 59 -11.58 7.91 -7.98
C GLU A 59 -12.34 6.65 -8.39
N TRP A 60 -13.57 6.49 -7.85
CA TRP A 60 -14.38 5.30 -8.13
C TRP A 60 -14.71 5.15 -9.62
N LYS A 61 -14.92 6.27 -10.33
CA LYS A 61 -15.15 6.27 -11.78
C LYS A 61 -13.98 5.67 -12.55
N ASP A 62 -12.76 5.97 -12.14
CA ASP A 62 -11.52 5.52 -12.79
C ASP A 62 -11.27 4.05 -12.48
N ILE A 63 -11.52 3.63 -11.24
CA ILE A 63 -11.47 2.22 -10.85
C ILE A 63 -12.50 1.40 -11.62
N CYS A 64 -13.74 1.86 -11.72
CA CYS A 64 -14.78 1.18 -12.50
C CYS A 64 -14.38 1.04 -13.97
N ALA A 65 -13.81 2.09 -14.58
CA ALA A 65 -13.29 2.04 -15.94
C ALA A 65 -12.15 1.01 -16.09
N LEU A 66 -11.23 0.96 -15.13
CA LEU A 66 -10.15 -0.03 -15.10
C LEU A 66 -10.67 -1.47 -14.95
N LEU A 67 -11.76 -1.72 -14.22
CA LEU A 67 -12.24 -3.09 -14.00
C LEU A 67 -13.27 -3.58 -15.01
N MET A 68 -13.85 -2.70 -15.82
CA MET A 68 -14.95 -3.00 -16.76
C MET A 68 -14.61 -4.20 -17.66
N ASP A 69 -15.39 -5.27 -17.64
CA ASP A 69 -15.12 -6.51 -18.41
C ASP A 69 -13.76 -7.19 -18.14
N GLY A 70 -13.04 -6.78 -17.10
CA GLY A 70 -11.72 -7.28 -16.73
C GLY A 70 -11.74 -8.38 -15.65
N ARG A 71 -12.82 -9.18 -15.56
CA ARG A 71 -12.98 -10.19 -14.50
C ARG A 71 -12.01 -11.38 -14.61
N GLY A 72 -11.56 -11.69 -15.83
CA GLY A 72 -10.62 -12.78 -16.09
C GLY A 72 -9.13 -12.38 -16.00
N ALA A 73 -8.84 -11.10 -15.79
CA ALA A 73 -7.49 -10.56 -15.75
C ALA A 73 -7.16 -10.02 -14.36
N THR A 74 -5.89 -10.14 -13.96
CA THR A 74 -5.33 -9.50 -12.77
C THR A 74 -5.34 -7.98 -12.92
N VAL A 75 -5.32 -7.24 -11.81
CA VAL A 75 -5.25 -5.77 -11.88
C VAL A 75 -3.96 -5.32 -12.57
N MET A 76 -2.85 -6.03 -12.38
CA MET A 76 -1.60 -5.75 -13.07
C MET A 76 -1.72 -5.86 -14.59
N GLU A 77 -2.40 -6.86 -15.12
CA GLU A 77 -2.65 -6.97 -16.57
C GLU A 77 -3.53 -5.82 -17.07
N LEU A 78 -4.56 -5.44 -16.31
CA LEU A 78 -5.44 -4.32 -16.66
C LEU A 78 -4.70 -2.97 -16.63
N LEU A 79 -3.71 -2.80 -15.76
CA LEU A 79 -2.86 -1.61 -15.71
C LEU A 79 -1.92 -1.48 -16.92
N HIS A 80 -1.74 -2.54 -17.71
CA HIS A 80 -0.95 -2.54 -18.95
C HIS A 80 -1.82 -2.41 -20.22
N ASP A 81 -3.16 -2.37 -20.08
CA ASP A 81 -4.09 -2.16 -21.18
C ASP A 81 -4.24 -0.67 -21.49
N GLU A 82 -3.46 -0.18 -22.45
CA GLU A 82 -3.45 1.24 -22.83
C GLU A 82 -4.80 1.75 -23.35
N GLN A 83 -5.61 0.90 -24.01
CA GLN A 83 -6.93 1.29 -24.50
C GLN A 83 -7.86 1.61 -23.33
N ARG A 84 -7.78 0.80 -22.27
CA ARG A 84 -8.53 0.99 -21.05
C ARG A 84 -8.07 2.22 -20.28
N LEU A 85 -6.76 2.44 -20.15
CA LEU A 85 -6.23 3.63 -19.49
C LEU A 85 -6.70 4.92 -20.18
N GLN A 86 -6.82 4.93 -21.51
CA GLN A 86 -7.33 6.09 -22.27
C GLN A 86 -8.78 6.48 -21.93
N THR A 87 -9.58 5.56 -21.38
CA THR A 87 -10.95 5.86 -20.92
C THR A 87 -11.00 6.54 -19.55
N MET A 88 -9.88 6.57 -18.82
CA MET A 88 -9.77 7.12 -17.48
C MET A 88 -9.43 8.61 -17.50
N SER A 89 -9.67 9.29 -16.37
CA SER A 89 -9.30 10.69 -16.20
C SER A 89 -7.79 10.91 -16.39
N GLN A 90 -7.40 12.11 -16.84
CA GLN A 90 -5.98 12.46 -17.01
C GLN A 90 -5.21 12.29 -15.69
N ARG A 91 -5.78 12.73 -14.57
CA ARG A 91 -5.21 12.57 -13.24
C ARG A 91 -4.91 11.11 -12.90
N ALA A 92 -5.84 10.20 -13.19
CA ALA A 92 -5.65 8.78 -12.92
C ALA A 92 -4.56 8.19 -13.83
N ARG A 93 -4.52 8.56 -15.11
CA ARG A 93 -3.45 8.16 -16.03
C ARG A 93 -2.07 8.62 -15.56
N ASP A 94 -1.93 9.87 -15.13
CA ASP A 94 -0.65 10.41 -14.65
C ASP A 94 -0.17 9.69 -13.37
N SER A 95 -1.11 9.44 -12.45
CA SER A 95 -0.83 8.71 -11.20
C SER A 95 -0.41 7.27 -11.48
N LEU A 96 -1.11 6.59 -12.39
CA LEU A 96 -0.79 5.22 -12.81
C LEU A 96 0.52 5.13 -13.58
N SER A 97 0.88 6.12 -14.41
CA SER A 97 2.16 6.16 -15.12
C SER A 97 3.31 6.20 -14.13
N THR A 98 3.28 7.16 -13.18
CA THR A 98 4.27 7.28 -12.11
C THR A 98 4.38 6.00 -11.30
N PHE A 99 3.24 5.39 -10.95
CA PHE A 99 3.21 4.13 -10.21
C PHE A 99 3.82 2.97 -10.98
N ARG A 100 3.50 2.81 -12.27
CA ARG A 100 4.08 1.77 -13.13
C ARG A 100 5.59 1.90 -13.25
N GLU A 101 6.08 3.13 -13.44
CA GLU A 101 7.52 3.42 -13.47
C GLU A 101 8.20 3.06 -12.14
N THR A 102 7.54 3.36 -11.03
CA THR A 102 8.03 3.05 -9.68
C THR A 102 8.11 1.55 -9.46
N LEU A 103 7.06 0.80 -9.84
CA LEU A 103 7.05 -0.67 -9.78
C LEU A 103 8.15 -1.29 -10.63
N ALA A 104 8.29 -0.84 -11.88
CA ALA A 104 9.33 -1.35 -12.79
C ALA A 104 10.73 -1.13 -12.22
N THR A 105 10.99 0.07 -11.67
CA THR A 105 12.30 0.42 -11.10
C THR A 105 12.61 -0.40 -9.84
N HIS A 106 11.65 -0.58 -8.93
CA HIS A 106 11.94 -1.11 -7.59
C HIS A 106 11.64 -2.60 -7.41
N LEU A 107 10.83 -3.22 -8.28
CA LEU A 107 10.43 -4.63 -8.14
C LEU A 107 10.94 -5.55 -9.24
N GLU A 108 11.16 -5.04 -10.45
CA GLU A 108 11.64 -5.92 -11.53
C GLU A 108 13.13 -6.22 -11.42
N GLN A 109 13.88 -5.31 -10.79
CA GLN A 109 15.33 -5.43 -10.59
C GLN A 109 15.71 -6.36 -9.43
N ASP A 110 14.80 -6.61 -8.49
CA ASP A 110 15.07 -7.42 -7.30
C ASP A 110 13.88 -8.32 -6.93
N ARG A 111 13.66 -9.33 -7.78
CA ARG A 111 12.64 -10.36 -7.54
C ARG A 111 13.01 -11.35 -6.44
N ASN A 112 14.27 -11.37 -6.00
CA ASN A 112 14.80 -12.35 -5.06
C ASN A 112 15.00 -11.79 -3.63
N GLY A 113 14.81 -10.48 -3.43
CA GLY A 113 14.81 -9.87 -2.11
C GLY A 113 13.61 -10.31 -1.25
N SER A 114 13.74 -10.11 0.06
CA SER A 114 12.67 -10.32 1.05
C SER A 114 11.39 -9.56 0.66
N LEU A 115 10.24 -10.06 1.09
CA LEU A 115 8.97 -9.33 0.95
C LEU A 115 9.05 -8.02 1.72
N ARG A 116 9.61 -8.05 2.94
CA ARG A 116 9.89 -6.87 3.76
C ARG A 116 10.60 -5.77 2.98
N ASP A 117 11.75 -6.07 2.38
CA ASP A 117 12.57 -5.06 1.71
C ASP A 117 11.92 -4.56 0.41
N ARG A 118 11.16 -5.42 -0.29
CA ARG A 118 10.38 -5.02 -1.47
C ARG A 118 9.24 -4.08 -1.08
N VAL A 119 8.52 -4.37 0.01
CA VAL A 119 7.45 -3.50 0.54
C VAL A 119 8.04 -2.18 1.03
N GLU A 120 9.12 -2.21 1.81
CA GLU A 120 9.77 -1.02 2.35
C GLU A 120 10.26 -0.09 1.23
N ARG A 121 10.97 -0.63 0.23
CA ARG A 121 11.46 0.17 -0.91
C ARG A 121 10.32 0.83 -1.66
N LEU A 122 9.26 0.09 -1.95
CA LEU A 122 8.12 0.64 -2.69
C LEU A 122 7.38 1.68 -1.84
N TRP A 123 7.18 1.41 -0.55
CA TRP A 123 6.58 2.36 0.38
C TRP A 123 7.35 3.68 0.44
N LEU A 124 8.68 3.63 0.52
CA LEU A 124 9.54 4.82 0.47
C LEU A 124 9.42 5.56 -0.86
N ALA A 125 9.46 4.84 -1.98
CA ALA A 125 9.38 5.42 -3.32
C ALA A 125 8.01 6.08 -3.61
N LEU A 126 6.93 5.56 -3.01
CA LEU A 126 5.59 6.16 -3.07
C LEU A 126 5.41 7.37 -2.14
N GLY A 127 6.43 7.74 -1.35
CA GLY A 127 6.35 8.85 -0.40
C GLY A 127 5.67 8.47 0.92
N GLY A 128 5.68 7.19 1.29
CA GLY A 128 5.12 6.64 2.52
C GLY A 128 5.36 7.46 3.79
N PRO A 129 6.60 7.88 4.10
CA PRO A 129 6.90 8.67 5.29
C PRO A 129 6.18 10.03 5.34
N VAL A 130 5.96 10.65 4.18
CA VAL A 130 5.23 11.93 4.10
C VAL A 130 3.76 11.72 4.42
N ILE A 131 3.17 10.63 3.91
CA ILE A 131 1.76 10.28 4.16
C ILE A 131 1.54 9.87 5.62
N ALA A 132 2.49 9.18 6.23
CA ALA A 132 2.45 8.84 7.66
C ALA A 132 2.41 10.09 8.56
N GLY A 133 2.84 11.26 8.06
CA GLY A 133 2.57 12.58 8.64
C GLY A 133 3.26 12.91 9.97
N SER A 134 3.95 11.95 10.59
CA SER A 134 4.65 12.12 11.86
C SER A 134 5.72 11.05 12.07
N SER A 135 6.69 11.32 12.94
CA SER A 135 7.71 10.34 13.34
C SER A 135 7.10 9.08 13.97
N GLN A 136 6.00 9.22 14.71
CA GLN A 136 5.30 8.07 15.30
C GLN A 136 4.64 7.20 14.23
N GLY A 137 4.01 7.81 13.21
CA GLY A 137 3.42 7.06 12.10
C GLY A 137 4.48 6.30 11.31
N VAL A 138 5.64 6.92 11.09
CA VAL A 138 6.79 6.24 10.47
C VAL A 138 7.27 5.07 11.33
N GLU A 139 7.36 5.24 12.65
CA GLU A 139 7.73 4.14 13.56
C GLU A 139 6.71 2.99 13.53
N ASN A 140 5.41 3.30 13.45
CA ASN A 140 4.36 2.30 13.33
C ASN A 140 4.49 1.50 12.02
N ALA A 141 4.80 2.17 10.91
CA ALA A 141 5.11 1.53 9.64
C ALA A 141 6.29 0.56 9.75
N TYR A 142 7.40 0.97 10.39
CA TYR A 142 8.54 0.08 10.61
C TYR A 142 8.23 -1.11 11.52
N ARG A 143 7.42 -0.91 12.59
CA ARG A 143 6.94 -2.02 13.42
C ARG A 143 6.13 -3.03 12.59
N PHE A 144 5.37 -2.56 11.59
CA PHE A 144 4.64 -3.44 10.68
C PHE A 144 5.59 -4.18 9.72
N LEU A 145 6.60 -3.49 9.17
CA LEU A 145 7.64 -4.14 8.34
C LEU A 145 8.40 -5.23 9.10
N ASP A 146 8.68 -5.02 10.39
CA ASP A 146 9.30 -6.05 11.25
C ASP A 146 8.38 -7.26 11.49
N VAL A 147 7.06 -7.09 11.40
CA VAL A 147 6.12 -8.23 11.43
C VAL A 147 6.20 -9.01 10.12
N ILE A 148 6.30 -8.34 8.97
CA ILE A 148 6.51 -9.01 7.68
C ILE A 148 7.77 -9.85 7.71
N ASP A 149 8.89 -9.28 8.19
CA ASP A 149 10.19 -9.96 8.30
C ASP A 149 10.11 -11.32 9.04
N ARG A 150 9.27 -11.38 10.08
CA ARG A 150 9.09 -12.58 10.90
C ARG A 150 8.17 -13.62 10.27
N LEU A 151 7.26 -13.19 9.39
CA LEU A 151 6.22 -14.03 8.80
C LEU A 151 6.56 -14.47 7.37
N GLU A 152 7.45 -13.77 6.69
CA GLU A 152 7.78 -14.09 5.31
C GLU A 152 8.50 -15.42 5.16
N VAL A 153 8.16 -16.14 4.10
CA VAL A 153 8.82 -17.37 3.68
C VAL A 153 9.04 -17.29 2.17
N GLY A 154 10.30 -17.33 1.75
CA GLY A 154 10.66 -17.28 0.32
C GLY A 154 10.24 -16.00 -0.41
N GLY A 155 10.15 -14.86 0.29
CA GLY A 155 9.75 -13.58 -0.30
C GLY A 155 8.24 -13.42 -0.54
N THR A 156 7.43 -14.25 0.12
CA THR A 156 5.97 -14.16 0.17
C THR A 156 5.44 -14.50 1.58
N LEU A 157 4.13 -14.44 1.78
CA LEU A 157 3.43 -14.92 2.98
C LEU A 157 2.74 -16.26 2.66
N GLU A 158 2.67 -17.18 3.62
CA GLU A 158 2.10 -18.53 3.42
C GLU A 158 0.56 -18.55 3.31
N ASP A 159 -0.14 -17.54 3.83
CA ASP A 159 -1.60 -17.49 3.98
C ASP A 159 -2.31 -16.43 3.09
N VAL A 160 -1.83 -16.16 1.86
CA VAL A 160 -2.42 -15.13 0.94
C VAL A 160 -2.99 -15.72 -0.33
#